data_AF-A0A1U9MH52-F1
#
_entry.id   AF-A0A1U9MH52-F1
#
_cell.length_a   1.000
_cell.length_b   1.000
_cell.length_c   1.000
_cell.angle_alpha   90.00
_cell.angle_beta   90.00
_cell.angle_gamma   90.00
#
_symmetry.space_group_name_H-M   'P 1'
#
loop_
_entity.id
_entity.type
_entity.pdbx_description
1 polymer ?
#
loop_
_entity_poly.entity_id
_entity_poly.type
_entity_poly.pdbx_seq_one_letter_code
_entity_poly.pdbx_strand_id
1 'polypeptide(L)'
;MKKFVFCAFLGGILFYSPVANSLELASTDLTDESVKVKTDIPKVDDSANPIPLPEAKKSKAVKSTDTPPKVEYDIEKLPAPVKLMRQKIIDAAKSGDVNNLKPLLGTSSDPTQLSVSDNVKDPIAYIKQLSGDGDGLETMAIMIDLLNSGYVHLDEEDDEEIYVWPYFVALPIDKLSKPQLVELFQIMTAGDLEEMKEIGTYSFFRIGITPDGTWRFFVTGD
;
A
#
# COMPACT_ATOMS: atom_id res chain seq x y z
N MET A 1 -47.47 5.64 -47.73
CA MET A 1 -46.46 6.51 -48.38
C MET A 1 -45.16 5.71 -48.42
N LYS A 2 -44.93 4.91 -49.47
CA LYS A 2 -44.00 5.17 -50.60
C LYS A 2 -42.60 5.66 -50.17
N LYS A 3 -41.65 4.70 -50.21
CA LYS A 3 -40.20 4.86 -50.34
C LYS A 3 -39.84 5.50 -51.70
N PHE A 4 -38.64 6.10 -51.79
CA PHE A 4 -37.61 6.04 -52.85
C PHE A 4 -36.74 7.34 -52.77
N VAL A 5 -35.42 7.30 -52.47
CA VAL A 5 -34.25 7.01 -53.36
C VAL A 5 -33.85 8.28 -54.15
N PHE A 6 -32.61 8.70 -54.42
CA PHE A 6 -31.24 8.17 -54.41
C PHE A 6 -30.25 9.35 -54.60
N CYS A 7 -28.97 9.14 -54.32
CA CYS A 7 -27.77 9.43 -55.16
C CYS A 7 -26.56 9.49 -54.22
N ALA A 8 -25.67 8.49 -54.08
CA ALA A 8 -24.84 7.71 -55.03
C ALA A 8 -23.57 8.44 -55.50
N PHE A 9 -22.51 7.61 -55.67
CA PHE A 9 -21.17 7.82 -56.26
C PHE A 9 -20.06 8.24 -55.29
N LEU A 10 -18.85 7.66 -55.27
CA LEU A 10 -18.27 6.47 -55.93
C LEU A 10 -16.84 6.28 -55.38
N GLY A 11 -16.33 5.03 -55.38
CA GLY A 11 -14.90 4.70 -55.44
C GLY A 11 -14.18 4.62 -54.09
N GLY A 12 -13.29 3.68 -53.83
CA GLY A 12 -12.74 2.57 -54.60
C GLY A 12 -11.82 1.79 -53.66
N ILE A 13 -11.87 0.46 -53.73
CA ILE A 13 -11.00 -0.45 -52.98
C ILE A 13 -9.73 -0.65 -53.82
N LEU A 14 -8.55 -0.37 -53.24
CA LEU A 14 -7.29 -0.95 -53.69
C LEU A 14 -6.51 -1.46 -52.48
N PHE A 15 -6.27 -2.76 -52.50
CA PHE A 15 -5.33 -3.47 -51.64
C PHE A 15 -3.91 -3.23 -52.14
N TYR A 16 -3.00 -2.79 -51.26
CA TYR A 16 -1.56 -3.06 -51.38
C TYR A 16 -0.91 -2.99 -50.00
N SER A 17 -0.47 -4.14 -49.49
CA SER A 17 0.42 -4.28 -48.33
C SER A 17 1.89 -4.26 -48.81
N PRO A 18 2.87 -4.54 -47.94
CA PRO A 18 3.55 -3.64 -47.02
C PRO A 18 4.97 -3.30 -47.52
N VAL A 19 5.57 -2.19 -47.06
CA VAL A 19 7.01 -1.96 -47.20
C VAL A 19 7.61 -1.84 -45.81
N ALA A 20 8.27 -2.91 -45.39
CA ALA A 20 9.27 -2.88 -44.33
C ALA A 20 10.48 -2.10 -44.83
N ASN A 21 10.84 -1.04 -44.13
CA ASN A 21 12.16 -0.44 -44.26
C ASN A 21 13.03 -1.00 -43.14
N SER A 22 13.95 -1.89 -43.51
CA SER A 22 15.17 -2.17 -42.76
C SER A 22 16.18 -1.06 -43.04
N LEU A 23 17.02 -0.76 -42.04
CA LEU A 23 18.26 0.06 -41.99
C LEU A 23 18.21 0.80 -40.64
N GLU A 24 19.17 0.77 -39.72
CA GLU A 24 20.55 0.29 -39.75
C GLU A 24 21.03 0.26 -38.28
N LEU A 25 21.76 -0.78 -37.87
CA LEU A 25 22.47 -0.82 -36.59
C LEU A 25 23.56 0.25 -36.62
N ALA A 26 23.42 1.29 -35.79
CA ALA A 26 24.54 2.16 -35.44
C ALA A 26 25.09 1.75 -34.06
N SER A 27 25.97 0.77 -34.09
CA SER A 27 26.94 0.51 -33.02
C SER A 27 27.91 1.69 -32.99
N THR A 28 27.89 2.50 -31.93
CA THR A 28 29.01 3.39 -31.62
C THR A 28 29.70 2.87 -30.37
N ASP A 29 30.71 2.07 -30.70
CA ASP A 29 31.90 1.78 -29.93
C ASP A 29 32.54 3.11 -29.50
N LEU A 30 32.58 3.38 -28.20
CA LEU A 30 33.37 4.45 -27.60
C LEU A 30 34.42 3.80 -26.69
N THR A 31 35.45 3.28 -27.34
CA THR A 31 36.76 3.03 -26.73
C THR A 31 37.51 4.36 -26.63
N ASP A 32 37.46 4.98 -25.44
CA ASP A 32 38.47 5.97 -25.03
C ASP A 32 39.20 5.44 -23.79
N GLU A 33 40.34 4.79 -24.07
CA GLU A 33 41.37 4.48 -23.10
C GLU A 33 42.14 5.76 -22.75
N SER A 34 41.86 6.40 -21.60
CA SER A 34 42.89 7.19 -20.88
C SER A 34 42.46 7.72 -19.52
N VAL A 35 42.07 6.87 -18.56
CA VAL A 35 42.16 7.26 -17.13
C VAL A 35 42.74 6.11 -16.30
N LYS A 36 44.07 6.13 -16.12
CA LYS A 36 44.76 5.36 -15.08
C LYS A 36 44.46 5.98 -13.72
N VAL A 37 43.47 5.45 -12.99
CA VAL A 37 43.35 5.71 -11.55
C VAL A 37 44.21 4.70 -10.79
N LYS A 38 45.26 5.20 -10.14
CA LYS A 38 46.06 4.46 -9.17
C LYS A 38 45.17 4.03 -7.99
N THR A 39 45.16 2.74 -7.72
CA THR A 39 44.68 2.14 -6.48
C THR A 39 45.68 2.44 -5.36
N ASP A 40 45.39 3.44 -4.54
CA ASP A 40 45.96 3.58 -3.20
C ASP A 40 44.78 3.62 -2.22
N ILE A 41 44.53 2.48 -1.57
CA ILE A 41 43.51 2.34 -0.52
C ILE A 41 44.15 2.84 0.79
N PRO A 42 43.68 3.93 1.41
CA PRO A 42 44.08 4.27 2.77
C PRO A 42 43.34 3.33 3.72
N LYS A 43 44.08 2.57 4.51
CA LYS A 43 43.57 1.83 5.66
C LYS A 43 43.11 2.85 6.71
N VAL A 44 41.81 3.07 6.85
CA VAL A 44 41.24 3.92 7.91
C VAL A 44 40.80 3.03 9.06
N ASP A 45 41.23 3.45 10.24
CA ASP A 45 41.13 2.86 11.56
C ASP A 45 39.68 2.76 12.07
N ASP A 46 39.29 1.58 12.56
CA ASP A 46 38.00 1.27 13.20
C ASP A 46 37.94 1.89 14.61
N SER A 47 37.84 3.21 14.69
CA SER A 47 37.63 3.91 15.96
C SER A 47 36.97 5.27 15.73
N ALA A 48 35.71 5.26 15.30
CA ALA A 48 34.85 6.44 15.39
C ALA A 48 33.49 6.03 15.96
N ASN A 49 33.26 6.39 17.22
CA ASN A 49 31.95 6.31 17.87
C ASN A 49 30.91 7.06 17.03
N PRO A 50 29.73 6.46 16.74
CA PRO A 50 28.64 7.19 16.12
C PRO A 50 28.18 8.33 17.02
N ILE A 51 28.09 9.53 16.44
CA ILE A 51 27.49 10.72 17.05
C ILE A 51 25.99 10.45 17.23
N PRO A 52 25.39 10.67 18.43
CA PRO A 52 23.96 10.44 18.63
C PRO A 52 23.13 11.47 17.85
N LEU A 53 22.21 11.00 17.00
CA LEU A 53 21.12 11.82 16.47
C LEU A 53 20.09 12.08 17.58
N PRO A 54 19.48 13.28 17.64
CA PRO A 54 18.53 13.64 18.69
C PRO A 54 17.26 12.79 18.58
N GLU A 55 16.75 12.39 19.75
CA GLU A 55 15.63 11.48 19.94
C GLU A 55 14.36 11.98 19.23
N ALA A 56 14.03 11.35 18.09
CA ALA A 56 12.64 11.20 17.69
C ALA A 56 11.98 10.29 18.73
N LYS A 57 10.87 10.75 19.34
CA LYS A 57 10.07 9.93 20.24
C LYS A 57 9.70 8.63 19.53
N LYS A 58 10.38 7.55 19.92
CA LYS A 58 10.08 6.19 19.51
C LYS A 58 8.60 5.95 19.73
N SER A 59 7.84 5.76 18.66
CA SER A 59 6.68 4.88 18.71
C SER A 59 7.17 3.58 19.35
N LYS A 60 6.51 3.12 20.42
CA LYS A 60 6.91 1.87 21.09
C LYS A 60 6.95 0.80 20.01
N ALA A 61 8.15 0.28 19.74
CA ALA A 61 8.28 -0.99 19.04
C ALA A 61 7.41 -1.99 19.80
N VAL A 62 6.54 -2.69 19.07
CA VAL A 62 5.85 -3.91 19.52
C VAL A 62 6.81 -4.67 20.42
N LYS A 63 6.41 -4.96 21.68
CA LYS A 63 7.24 -5.76 22.59
C LYS A 63 7.66 -7.01 21.83
N SER A 64 8.96 -7.13 21.57
CA SER A 64 9.54 -8.27 20.86
C SER A 64 9.46 -9.50 21.76
N THR A 65 8.33 -10.18 21.74
CA THR A 65 8.35 -11.62 21.87
C THR A 65 9.10 -12.15 20.64
N ASP A 66 10.12 -12.99 20.81
CA ASP A 66 10.92 -13.56 19.69
C ASP A 66 10.09 -14.40 18.70
N THR A 67 8.78 -14.54 18.94
CA THR A 67 7.84 -15.26 18.09
C THR A 67 6.88 -14.26 17.44
N PRO A 68 6.84 -14.17 16.10
CA PRO A 68 5.86 -13.34 15.41
C PRO A 68 4.44 -13.69 15.86
N PRO A 69 3.52 -12.70 15.94
CA PRO A 69 2.15 -12.95 16.32
C PRO A 69 1.48 -13.93 15.34
N LYS A 70 0.52 -14.68 15.87
CA LYS A 70 -0.20 -15.66 15.06
C LYS A 70 -1.02 -14.94 13.98
N VAL A 71 -0.77 -15.29 12.73
CA VAL A 71 -1.61 -14.87 11.60
C VAL A 71 -2.93 -15.63 11.65
N GLU A 72 -4.04 -14.90 11.56
CA GLU A 72 -5.39 -15.46 11.53
C GLU A 72 -6.14 -14.98 10.28
N TYR A 73 -6.90 -15.89 9.69
CA TYR A 73 -7.69 -15.64 8.48
C TYR A 73 -9.19 -15.86 8.73
N ASP A 74 -9.52 -16.61 9.77
CA ASP A 74 -10.89 -16.87 10.14
C ASP A 74 -11.50 -15.65 10.82
N ILE A 75 -12.34 -14.94 10.06
CA ILE A 75 -13.07 -13.77 10.53
C ILE A 75 -13.99 -14.16 11.69
N GLU A 76 -14.49 -15.41 11.78
CA GLU A 76 -15.42 -15.79 12.84
C GLU A 76 -14.81 -15.77 14.23
N LYS A 77 -13.48 -15.86 14.33
CA LYS A 77 -12.75 -15.74 15.59
C LYS A 77 -12.61 -14.32 16.12
N LEU A 78 -12.88 -13.30 15.29
CA LEU A 78 -12.90 -11.92 15.75
C LEU A 78 -14.04 -11.69 16.75
N PRO A 79 -13.84 -10.80 17.75
CA PRO A 79 -14.93 -10.30 18.57
C PRO A 79 -16.07 -9.73 17.72
N ALA A 80 -17.31 -9.91 18.16
CA ALA A 80 -18.48 -9.46 17.42
C ALA A 80 -18.44 -7.95 17.05
N PRO A 81 -17.97 -7.03 17.93
CA PRO A 81 -17.84 -5.62 17.57
C PRO A 81 -16.82 -5.38 16.45
N VAL A 82 -15.68 -6.09 16.47
CA VAL A 82 -14.64 -6.02 15.44
C VAL A 82 -15.17 -6.51 14.10
N LYS A 83 -15.88 -7.66 14.09
CA LYS A 83 -16.56 -8.18 12.88
C LYS A 83 -17.52 -7.15 12.28
N LEU A 84 -18.32 -6.52 13.15
CA LEU A 84 -19.30 -5.53 12.73
C LEU A 84 -18.63 -4.29 12.11
N MET A 85 -17.61 -3.74 12.76
CA MET A 85 -16.89 -2.57 12.23
C MET A 85 -16.19 -2.90 10.91
N ARG A 86 -15.50 -4.03 10.82
CA ARG A 86 -14.90 -4.53 9.57
C ARG A 86 -15.93 -4.58 8.44
N GLN A 87 -17.09 -5.19 8.70
CA GLN A 87 -18.14 -5.31 7.68
C GLN A 87 -18.68 -3.95 7.26
N LYS A 88 -18.90 -3.02 8.20
CA LYS A 88 -19.35 -1.65 7.90
C LYS A 88 -18.36 -0.89 7.00
N ILE A 89 -17.06 -1.01 7.25
CA ILE A 89 -16.03 -0.38 6.41
C ILE A 89 -16.08 -0.97 4.99
N ILE A 90 -16.16 -2.30 4.88
CA ILE A 90 -16.27 -2.99 3.57
C ILE A 90 -17.54 -2.54 2.82
N ASP A 91 -18.68 -2.48 3.48
CA ASP A 91 -19.96 -2.10 2.86
C ASP A 91 -19.95 -0.64 2.42
N ALA A 92 -19.40 0.25 3.25
CA ALA A 92 -19.20 1.66 2.89
C ALA A 92 -18.27 1.78 1.67
N ALA A 93 -17.14 1.09 1.66
CA ALA A 93 -16.20 1.11 0.54
C ALA A 93 -16.81 0.55 -0.76
N LYS A 94 -17.55 -0.56 -0.68
CA LYS A 94 -18.24 -1.17 -1.84
C LYS A 94 -19.32 -0.27 -2.44
N SER A 95 -19.85 0.68 -1.68
CA SER A 95 -20.84 1.64 -2.20
C SER A 95 -20.26 2.62 -3.23
N GLY A 96 -18.93 2.84 -3.20
CA GLY A 96 -18.28 3.85 -4.02
C GLY A 96 -18.54 5.30 -3.58
N ASP A 97 -19.29 5.53 -2.50
CA ASP A 97 -19.48 6.85 -1.91
C ASP A 97 -18.65 6.98 -0.64
N VAL A 98 -17.53 7.70 -0.73
CA VAL A 98 -16.59 7.95 0.39
C VAL A 98 -17.30 8.57 1.59
N ASN A 99 -18.40 9.31 1.41
CA ASN A 99 -19.14 9.90 2.53
C ASN A 99 -19.74 8.84 3.46
N ASN A 100 -19.95 7.61 2.98
CA ASN A 100 -20.43 6.50 3.82
C ASN A 100 -19.41 6.05 4.87
N LEU A 101 -18.13 6.46 4.75
CA LEU A 101 -17.12 6.24 5.79
C LEU A 101 -17.27 7.21 6.97
N LYS A 102 -17.84 8.40 6.76
CA LYS A 102 -17.95 9.46 7.77
C LYS A 102 -18.53 9.00 9.12
N PRO A 103 -19.65 8.24 9.18
CA PRO A 103 -20.18 7.78 10.46
C PRO A 103 -19.32 6.72 11.18
N LEU A 104 -18.28 6.19 10.52
CA LEU A 104 -17.38 5.17 11.06
C LEU A 104 -16.08 5.76 11.65
N LEU A 105 -15.74 7.00 11.31
CA LEU A 105 -14.44 7.64 11.61
C LEU A 105 -14.31 8.18 13.04
N GLY A 106 -15.03 7.57 13.99
CA GLY A 106 -15.04 7.99 15.38
C GLY A 106 -15.75 9.33 15.63
N THR A 107 -15.43 9.95 16.76
CA THR A 107 -16.01 11.22 17.20
C THR A 107 -14.96 12.32 17.25
N SER A 108 -15.34 13.58 17.48
CA SER A 108 -14.37 14.66 17.63
C SER A 108 -13.44 14.50 18.85
N SER A 109 -13.87 13.78 19.89
CA SER A 109 -13.06 13.48 21.08
C SER A 109 -12.19 12.25 20.93
N ASP A 110 -12.54 11.34 20.01
CA ASP A 110 -11.82 10.11 19.72
C ASP A 110 -11.97 9.77 18.23
N PRO A 111 -11.25 10.49 17.35
CA PRO A 111 -11.34 10.30 15.91
C PRO A 111 -10.44 9.15 15.46
N THR A 112 -10.83 8.47 14.37
CA THR A 112 -9.93 7.55 13.68
C THR A 112 -8.67 8.28 13.23
N GLN A 113 -7.50 7.72 13.56
CA GLN A 113 -6.23 8.28 13.12
C GLN A 113 -6.01 7.99 11.63
N LEU A 114 -5.87 9.06 10.82
CA LEU A 114 -5.66 8.96 9.37
C LEU A 114 -4.23 9.30 8.91
N SER A 115 -3.45 9.95 9.77
CA SER A 115 -2.04 10.26 9.53
C SER A 115 -1.22 10.01 10.79
N VAL A 116 0.04 9.61 10.60
CA VAL A 116 1.01 9.48 11.69
C VAL A 116 1.58 10.85 12.08
N SER A 117 1.75 11.75 11.12
CA SER A 117 2.41 13.06 11.29
C SER A 117 1.43 14.24 11.37
N ASP A 118 0.30 14.14 10.68
CA ASP A 118 -0.57 15.30 10.44
C ASP A 118 -1.84 15.28 11.28
N ASN A 119 -2.30 16.47 11.65
CA ASN A 119 -3.62 16.64 12.24
C ASN A 119 -4.67 16.80 11.13
N VAL A 120 -5.45 15.75 10.90
CA VAL A 120 -6.47 15.69 9.85
C VAL A 120 -7.76 16.38 10.30
N LYS A 121 -8.08 17.53 9.67
CA LYS A 121 -9.29 18.31 9.99
C LYS A 121 -10.54 17.85 9.25
N ASP A 122 -10.37 17.45 7.99
CA ASP A 122 -11.45 16.91 7.15
C ASP A 122 -11.07 15.48 6.74
N PRO A 123 -11.59 14.47 7.46
CA PRO A 123 -11.28 13.07 7.19
C PRO A 123 -11.65 12.62 5.79
N ILE A 124 -12.76 13.11 5.24
CA ILE A 124 -13.24 12.70 3.90
C ILE A 124 -12.37 13.32 2.83
N ALA A 125 -12.05 14.61 2.94
CA ALA A 125 -11.13 15.26 2.01
C ALA A 125 -9.74 14.61 2.05
N TYR A 126 -9.26 14.24 3.25
CA TYR A 126 -7.98 13.56 3.40
C TYR A 126 -7.96 12.17 2.75
N ILE A 127 -9.00 11.35 2.96
CA ILE A 127 -9.13 10.04 2.30
C ILE A 127 -9.11 10.18 0.78
N LYS A 128 -9.78 11.20 0.23
CA LYS A 128 -9.72 11.48 -1.21
C LYS A 128 -8.32 11.88 -1.69
N GLN A 129 -7.60 12.68 -0.90
CA GLN A 129 -6.25 13.11 -1.20
C GLN A 129 -5.26 11.93 -1.25
N LEU A 130 -5.49 10.87 -0.47
CA LEU A 130 -4.67 9.65 -0.50
C LEU A 130 -4.83 8.85 -1.79
N SER A 131 -5.89 9.12 -2.57
CA SER A 131 -6.19 8.39 -3.79
C SER A 131 -5.62 9.08 -5.02
N GLY A 132 -5.04 8.30 -5.92
CA GLY A 132 -4.59 8.74 -7.24
C GLY A 132 -5.73 9.13 -8.18
N ASP A 133 -6.95 8.67 -7.94
CA ASP A 133 -8.13 9.11 -8.70
C ASP A 133 -8.74 10.43 -8.21
N GLY A 134 -8.35 10.89 -7.01
CA GLY A 134 -8.83 12.14 -6.38
C GLY A 134 -10.27 12.11 -5.87
N ASP A 135 -11.04 11.06 -6.17
CA ASP A 135 -12.40 10.81 -5.70
C ASP A 135 -12.45 9.85 -4.51
N GLY A 136 -11.34 9.14 -4.23
CA GLY A 136 -11.19 8.21 -3.11
C GLY A 136 -11.54 6.76 -3.43
N LEU A 137 -11.78 6.41 -4.70
CA LEU A 137 -12.24 5.07 -5.08
C LEU A 137 -11.11 4.03 -4.90
N GLU A 138 -9.89 4.37 -5.30
CA GLU A 138 -8.70 3.55 -5.09
C GLU A 138 -8.47 3.28 -3.60
N THR A 139 -8.56 4.31 -2.75
CA THR A 139 -8.38 4.14 -1.30
C THR A 139 -9.46 3.23 -0.71
N MET A 140 -10.71 3.32 -1.18
CA MET A 140 -11.78 2.39 -0.77
C MET A 140 -11.53 0.97 -1.25
N ALA A 141 -11.02 0.78 -2.47
CA ALA A 141 -10.63 -0.54 -2.97
C ALA A 141 -9.52 -1.14 -2.10
N ILE A 142 -8.48 -0.36 -1.78
CA ILE A 142 -7.40 -0.74 -0.87
C ILE A 142 -7.97 -1.17 0.49
N MET A 143 -8.89 -0.39 1.10
CA MET A 143 -9.51 -0.78 2.37
C MET A 143 -10.19 -2.16 2.31
N ILE A 144 -10.85 -2.49 1.19
CA ILE A 144 -11.47 -3.79 0.98
C ILE A 144 -10.41 -4.90 0.90
N ASP A 145 -9.35 -4.70 0.13
CA ASP A 145 -8.28 -5.68 -0.05
C ASP A 145 -7.52 -5.93 1.26
N LEU A 146 -7.23 -4.86 2.02
CA LEU A 146 -6.66 -4.97 3.36
C LEU A 146 -7.55 -5.79 4.28
N LEU A 147 -8.84 -5.45 4.40
CA LEU A 147 -9.74 -6.14 5.33
C LEU A 147 -10.06 -7.58 4.90
N ASN A 148 -9.90 -7.93 3.63
CA ASN A 148 -10.04 -9.31 3.13
C ASN A 148 -8.78 -10.16 3.29
N SER A 149 -7.64 -9.56 3.62
CA SER A 149 -6.42 -10.28 3.97
C SER A 149 -6.49 -10.89 5.39
N GLY A 150 -5.46 -11.66 5.76
CA GLY A 150 -5.30 -12.11 7.14
C GLY A 150 -4.97 -10.96 8.10
N TYR A 151 -5.21 -11.16 9.39
CA TYR A 151 -4.95 -10.20 10.45
C TYR A 151 -4.06 -10.79 11.54
N VAL A 152 -3.58 -9.90 12.40
CA VAL A 152 -2.92 -10.24 13.66
C VAL A 152 -3.65 -9.57 14.82
N HIS A 153 -3.59 -10.24 15.97
CA HIS A 153 -4.02 -9.70 17.25
C HIS A 153 -2.77 -9.30 18.03
N LEU A 154 -2.68 -8.03 18.42
CA LEU A 154 -1.50 -7.44 19.03
C LEU A 154 -1.81 -6.93 20.44
N ASP A 155 -0.75 -6.87 21.25
CA ASP A 155 -0.77 -6.35 22.62
C ASP A 155 -1.89 -6.95 23.48
N GLU A 156 -2.09 -8.28 23.33
CA GLU A 156 -3.02 -9.05 24.14
C GLU A 156 -2.74 -8.78 25.63
N GLU A 157 -3.79 -8.47 26.40
CA GLU A 157 -3.72 -8.18 27.85
C GLU A 157 -3.19 -6.77 28.23
N ASP A 158 -2.96 -5.87 27.25
CA ASP A 158 -2.64 -4.45 27.49
C ASP A 158 -3.85 -3.55 27.14
N ASP A 159 -3.83 -2.29 27.61
CA ASP A 159 -4.82 -1.27 27.23
C ASP A 159 -4.67 -0.86 25.74
N GLU A 160 -3.62 -1.36 25.07
CA GLU A 160 -3.28 -1.17 23.66
C GLU A 160 -3.77 -2.34 22.76
N GLU A 161 -4.57 -3.30 23.27
CA GLU A 161 -5.11 -4.46 22.53
C GLU A 161 -5.78 -4.05 21.20
N ILE A 162 -5.37 -4.68 20.09
CA ILE A 162 -5.84 -4.29 18.76
C ILE A 162 -5.77 -5.40 17.70
N TYR A 163 -6.74 -5.41 16.79
CA TYR A 163 -6.77 -6.26 15.61
C TYR A 163 -6.30 -5.46 14.38
N VAL A 164 -5.26 -5.95 13.70
CA VAL A 164 -4.59 -5.18 12.63
C VAL A 164 -4.56 -5.95 11.31
N TRP A 165 -4.92 -5.23 10.24
CA TRP A 165 -4.81 -5.67 8.85
C TRP A 165 -3.81 -4.79 8.07
N PRO A 166 -3.05 -5.37 7.11
CA PRO A 166 -2.89 -6.80 6.90
C PRO A 166 -1.88 -7.37 7.91
N TYR A 167 -1.83 -8.70 8.08
CA TYR A 167 -0.85 -9.34 8.97
C TYR A 167 0.62 -9.06 8.63
N PHE A 168 0.91 -8.58 7.42
CA PHE A 168 2.26 -8.19 6.99
C PHE A 168 2.91 -7.13 7.88
N VAL A 169 2.13 -6.31 8.60
CA VAL A 169 2.64 -5.35 9.59
C VAL A 169 3.52 -5.98 10.66
N ALA A 170 3.36 -7.28 10.91
CA ALA A 170 4.04 -8.00 11.97
C ALA A 170 5.08 -9.02 11.47
N LEU A 171 5.37 -9.02 10.17
CA LEU A 171 6.33 -9.95 9.56
C LEU A 171 7.46 -9.21 8.86
N PRO A 172 8.70 -9.73 8.89
CA PRO A 172 9.78 -9.23 8.05
C PRO A 172 9.46 -9.47 6.57
N ILE A 173 9.53 -8.43 5.75
CA ILE A 173 9.18 -8.50 4.32
C ILE A 173 10.06 -9.50 3.56
N ASP A 174 11.33 -9.63 3.93
CA ASP A 174 12.30 -10.56 3.34
C ASP A 174 12.08 -12.03 3.72
N LYS A 175 11.18 -12.30 4.69
CA LYS A 175 10.86 -13.65 5.19
C LYS A 175 9.49 -14.16 4.73
N LEU A 176 8.77 -13.40 3.90
CA LEU A 176 7.48 -13.85 3.37
C LEU A 176 7.66 -15.08 2.45
N SER A 177 6.82 -16.08 2.67
CA SER A 177 6.75 -17.27 1.81
C SER A 177 6.11 -16.93 0.45
N LYS A 178 6.27 -17.80 -0.55
CA LYS A 178 5.67 -17.59 -1.88
C LYS A 178 4.15 -17.39 -1.85
N PRO A 179 3.35 -18.17 -1.09
CA PRO A 179 1.92 -17.89 -0.95
C PRO A 179 1.63 -16.52 -0.34
N GLN A 180 2.38 -16.13 0.69
CA GLN A 180 2.22 -14.81 1.34
C GLN A 180 2.60 -13.67 0.39
N LEU A 181 3.60 -13.86 -0.48
CA LEU A 181 3.92 -12.89 -1.53
C LEU A 181 2.79 -12.77 -2.56
N VAL A 182 2.09 -13.85 -2.90
CA VAL A 182 0.89 -13.78 -3.78
C VAL A 182 -0.22 -12.99 -3.11
N GLU A 183 -0.46 -13.17 -1.81
CA GLU A 183 -1.42 -12.37 -1.04
C GLU A 183 -1.00 -10.89 -0.99
N LEU A 184 0.28 -10.61 -0.76
CA LEU A 184 0.80 -9.24 -0.75
C LEU A 184 0.58 -8.56 -2.11
N PHE A 185 0.80 -9.27 -3.22
CA PHE A 185 0.58 -8.75 -4.57
C PHE A 185 -0.89 -8.55 -4.95
N GLN A 186 -1.85 -8.95 -4.10
CA GLN A 186 -3.24 -8.53 -4.26
C GLN A 186 -3.47 -7.10 -3.77
N ILE A 187 -2.61 -6.61 -2.86
CA ILE A 187 -2.74 -5.30 -2.21
C ILE A 187 -1.84 -4.25 -2.87
N MET A 188 -0.65 -4.66 -3.33
CA MET A 188 0.37 -3.76 -3.87
C MET A 188 1.08 -4.37 -5.08
N THR A 189 1.84 -3.55 -5.80
CA THR A 189 2.56 -3.97 -7.00
C THR A 189 3.97 -4.51 -6.66
N ALA A 190 4.62 -5.10 -7.67
CA ALA A 190 6.02 -5.51 -7.54
C ALA A 190 6.99 -4.34 -7.34
N GLY A 191 6.65 -3.15 -7.86
CA GLY A 191 7.45 -1.94 -7.67
C GLY A 191 7.41 -1.49 -6.21
N ASP A 192 6.22 -1.43 -5.61
CA ASP A 192 6.04 -1.04 -4.21
C ASP A 192 6.79 -1.98 -3.25
N LEU A 193 6.79 -3.29 -3.55
CA LEU A 193 7.54 -4.26 -2.77
C LEU A 193 9.06 -4.05 -2.88
N GLU A 194 9.57 -3.60 -4.02
CA GLU A 194 11.00 -3.34 -4.21
C GLU A 194 11.45 -2.17 -3.32
N GLU A 195 10.65 -1.11 -3.25
CA GLU A 195 10.88 0.01 -2.34
C GLU A 195 10.83 -0.42 -0.86
N MET A 196 9.85 -1.25 -0.46
CA MET A 196 9.73 -1.73 0.92
C MET A 196 10.87 -2.66 1.36
N LYS A 197 11.54 -3.34 0.43
CA LYS A 197 12.70 -4.17 0.77
C LYS A 197 13.89 -3.36 1.27
N GLU A 198 14.00 -2.09 0.88
CA GLU A 198 15.05 -1.19 1.38
C GLU A 198 14.83 -0.85 2.86
N ILE A 199 13.56 -0.69 3.26
CA ILE A 199 13.14 -0.40 4.64
C ILE A 199 13.13 -1.68 5.50
N GLY A 200 12.80 -2.82 4.88
CA GLY A 200 12.77 -4.16 5.51
C GLY A 200 11.46 -4.49 6.23
N THR A 201 10.54 -3.53 6.34
CA THR A 201 9.24 -3.69 6.99
C THR A 201 8.10 -3.25 6.09
N TYR A 202 6.89 -3.73 6.38
CA TYR A 202 5.69 -3.29 5.69
C TYR A 202 5.37 -1.82 6.01
N SER A 203 5.40 -0.95 4.99
CA SER A 203 5.14 0.48 5.14
C SER A 203 3.91 0.99 4.37
N PHE A 204 3.07 0.10 3.85
CA PHE A 204 1.83 0.49 3.18
C PHE A 204 0.67 0.75 4.16
N PHE A 205 -0.54 0.95 3.62
CA PHE A 205 -1.74 1.17 4.42
C PHE A 205 -2.04 0.03 5.41
N ARG A 206 -2.44 0.39 6.62
CA ARG A 206 -2.90 -0.55 7.65
C ARG A 206 -4.15 -0.05 8.34
N ILE A 207 -5.00 -0.98 8.77
CA ILE A 207 -6.24 -0.73 9.51
C ILE A 207 -6.14 -1.39 10.88
N GLY A 208 -6.49 -0.65 11.92
CA GLY A 208 -6.55 -1.13 13.29
C GLY A 208 -7.95 -0.95 13.88
N ILE A 209 -8.50 -2.01 14.47
CA ILE A 209 -9.81 -2.00 15.13
C ILE A 209 -9.63 -2.55 16.55
N THR A 210 -10.06 -1.81 17.55
CA THR A 210 -10.00 -2.24 18.97
C THR A 210 -11.07 -3.28 19.28
N PRO A 211 -10.93 -4.06 20.37
CA PRO A 211 -11.88 -5.12 20.73
C PRO A 211 -13.34 -4.68 20.86
N ASP A 212 -13.58 -3.42 21.24
CA ASP A 212 -14.90 -2.80 21.35
C ASP A 212 -15.51 -2.36 20.00
N GLY A 213 -14.76 -2.50 18.91
CA GLY A 213 -15.18 -2.18 17.55
C GLY A 213 -14.88 -0.74 17.12
N THR A 214 -14.10 0.02 17.88
CA THR A 214 -13.66 1.36 17.46
C THR A 214 -12.63 1.25 16.32
N TRP A 215 -12.87 1.97 15.22
CA TRP A 215 -11.90 2.06 14.12
C TRP A 215 -10.78 3.01 14.54
N ARG A 216 -9.68 2.45 15.04
CA ARG A 216 -8.64 3.20 15.71
C ARG A 216 -7.70 3.94 14.75
N PHE A 217 -7.34 3.30 13.63
CA PHE A 217 -6.51 3.93 12.61
C PHE A 217 -6.75 3.37 11.20
N PHE A 218 -6.47 4.22 10.23
CA PHE A 218 -6.19 3.89 8.83
C PHE A 218 -5.03 4.77 8.36
N VAL A 219 -3.82 4.23 8.37
CA VAL A 219 -2.58 5.02 8.16
C VAL A 219 -1.64 4.29 7.22
N THR A 220 -0.75 5.01 6.56
CA THR A 220 0.43 4.44 5.91
C THR A 220 1.53 4.17 6.93
N GLY A 221 2.48 3.29 6.62
CA GLY A 221 3.73 3.17 7.38
C GLY A 221 4.73 4.25 7.02
N ASP A 222 5.68 4.42 7.93
CA ASP A 222 6.89 5.22 7.73
C ASP A 222 8.04 4.29 7.32
#